data_AF-A0A923TKR3-F1
#
_entry.id   AF-A0A923TKR3-F1
#
_cell.length_a   1.000
_cell.length_b   1.000
_cell.length_c   1.000
_cell.angle_alpha   90.00
_cell.angle_beta   90.00
_cell.angle_gamma   90.00
#
_symmetry.space_group_name_H-M   'P 1'
#
loop_
_entity.id
_entity.type
_entity.pdbx_description
1 polymer ?
#
loop_
_entity_poly.entity_id
_entity_poly.type
_entity_poly.pdbx_seq_one_letter_code
_entity_poly.pdbx_strand_id
1 'polypeptide(L)'
;MKYDESVLLSPDLAKQAQQLGERLSRLRKARKLRQSDAATRAGMSRVTAGKVERGDPRQSLGQILRYLDAIAPGIDLLSLLQRTDPSLLALENAEATRRVRVMTPKQLNELDF
;
A
#
# COMPACT_ATOMS: atom_id res chain seq x y z
N MET A 1 15.37 27.05 -1.87
CA MET A 1 15.80 25.97 -2.79
C MET A 1 14.92 24.76 -2.58
N LYS A 2 14.32 24.19 -3.62
CA LYS A 2 13.70 22.86 -3.56
C LYS A 2 14.84 21.86 -3.67
N TYR A 3 15.31 21.35 -2.54
CA TYR A 3 16.23 20.22 -2.56
C TYR A 3 15.49 19.00 -3.07
N ASP A 4 16.16 18.16 -3.84
CA ASP A 4 15.60 16.86 -4.16
C ASP A 4 15.69 15.99 -2.90
N GLU A 5 14.63 16.01 -2.08
CA GLU A 5 14.55 15.20 -0.85
C GLU A 5 14.78 13.72 -1.10
N SER A 6 14.52 13.22 -2.32
CA SER A 6 14.80 11.82 -2.67
C SER A 6 16.30 11.50 -2.79
N VAL A 7 17.13 12.52 -3.07
CA VAL A 7 18.60 12.40 -3.17
C VAL A 7 19.26 12.49 -1.78
N LEU A 8 18.53 13.01 -0.77
CA LEU A 8 19.02 13.18 0.60
C LEU A 8 18.71 11.99 1.52
N LEU A 9 17.90 11.04 1.06
CA LEU A 9 17.53 9.86 1.85
C LEU A 9 18.55 8.75 1.66
N SER A 10 18.99 8.16 2.78
CA SER A 10 19.71 6.90 2.72
C SER A 10 18.80 5.81 2.10
N PRO A 11 19.37 4.75 1.50
CA PRO A 11 18.60 3.65 0.93
C PRO A 11 17.61 3.03 1.94
N ASP A 12 17.99 2.92 3.21
CA ASP A 12 17.14 2.37 4.26
C ASP A 12 15.93 3.26 4.56
N LEU A 13 16.12 4.58 4.60
CA LEU A 13 15.02 5.52 4.82
C LEU A 13 14.09 5.58 3.59
N ALA A 14 14.64 5.49 2.38
CA ALA A 14 13.84 5.37 1.16
C ALA A 14 12.98 4.10 1.16
N LYS A 15 13.54 2.98 1.65
CA LYS A 15 12.81 1.72 1.83
C LYS A 15 11.68 1.84 2.85
N GLN A 16 11.91 2.54 3.97
CA GLN A 16 10.84 2.80 4.95
C GLN A 16 9.70 3.64 4.36
N ALA A 17 10.01 4.65 3.55
CA ALA A 17 9.01 5.45 2.85
C ALA A 17 8.19 4.58 1.88
N GLN A 18 8.85 3.72 1.10
CA GLN A 18 8.17 2.75 0.22
C GLN A 18 7.22 1.83 1.02
N GLN A 19 7.69 1.26 2.13
CA GLN A 19 6.88 0.39 2.99
C GLN A 19 5.64 1.11 3.55
N LEU A 20 5.75 2.39 3.90
CA LEU A 20 4.61 3.21 4.31
C LEU A 20 3.58 3.35 3.17
N GLY A 21 4.05 3.66 1.95
CA GLY A 21 3.19 3.75 0.77
C GLY A 21 2.48 2.43 0.45
N GLU A 22 3.21 1.32 0.52
CA GLU A 22 2.66 -0.03 0.31
C GLU A 22 1.57 -0.37 1.33
N ARG A 23 1.75 0.00 2.61
CA ARG A 23 0.73 -0.18 3.65
C ARG A 23 -0.54 0.59 3.35
N LEU A 24 -0.43 1.86 2.92
CA LEU A 24 -1.59 2.65 2.48
C LEU A 24 -2.29 2.02 1.28
N SER A 25 -1.53 1.55 0.29
CA SER A 25 -2.10 0.88 -0.88
C SER A 25 -2.82 -0.42 -0.50
N ARG A 26 -2.22 -1.21 0.41
CA ARG A 26 -2.79 -2.47 0.92
C ARG A 26 -4.07 -2.20 1.72
N LEU A 27 -4.06 -1.22 2.61
CA LEU A 27 -5.25 -0.82 3.37
C LEU A 27 -6.37 -0.34 2.44
N ARG A 28 -6.07 0.49 1.44
CA ARG A 28 -7.07 0.90 0.44
C ARG A 28 -7.69 -0.29 -0.28
N LYS A 29 -6.86 -1.24 -0.74
CA LYS A 29 -7.32 -2.45 -1.43
C LYS A 29 -8.17 -3.33 -0.52
N ALA A 30 -7.78 -3.47 0.75
CA ALA A 30 -8.54 -4.19 1.77
C ALA A 30 -9.92 -3.57 1.98
N ARG A 31 -10.02 -2.24 1.93
CA ARG A 31 -11.28 -1.48 1.97
C ARG A 31 -12.04 -1.43 0.63
N LYS A 32 -11.55 -2.13 -0.40
CA LYS A 32 -12.15 -2.20 -1.76
C LYS A 32 -12.35 -0.83 -2.43
N LEU A 33 -11.52 0.16 -2.10
CA LEU A 33 -11.59 1.51 -2.67
C LEU A 33 -10.69 1.63 -3.91
N ARG A 34 -11.19 2.27 -4.97
CA ARG A 34 -10.35 2.63 -6.12
C ARG A 34 -9.43 3.79 -5.71
N GLN A 35 -8.23 3.82 -6.26
CA GLN A 35 -7.27 4.90 -5.99
C GLN A 35 -7.81 6.28 -6.40
N SER A 36 -8.58 6.36 -7.49
CA SER A 36 -9.26 7.59 -7.92
C SER A 36 -10.22 8.13 -6.86
N ASP A 37 -11.00 7.24 -6.26
CA ASP A 37 -12.06 7.62 -5.33
C ASP A 37 -11.44 8.08 -4.00
N ALA A 38 -10.41 7.37 -3.53
CA ALA A 38 -9.61 7.78 -2.38
C ALA A 38 -8.91 9.13 -2.62
N ALA A 39 -8.36 9.36 -3.81
CA ALA A 39 -7.73 10.63 -4.17
C ALA A 39 -8.72 11.80 -4.10
N THR A 40 -9.92 11.63 -4.69
CA THR A 40 -10.99 12.64 -4.65
C THR A 40 -11.39 12.94 -3.21
N ARG A 41 -11.64 11.91 -2.38
CA ARG A 41 -12.00 12.07 -0.96
C ARG A 41 -10.91 12.78 -0.16
N ALA A 42 -9.65 12.49 -0.46
CA ALA A 42 -8.52 13.12 0.20
C ALA A 42 -8.24 14.55 -0.31
N GLY A 43 -8.97 15.04 -1.32
CA GLY A 43 -8.72 16.35 -1.93
C GLY A 43 -7.35 16.42 -2.62
N MET A 44 -6.99 15.40 -3.41
CA MET A 44 -5.75 15.36 -4.17
C MET A 44 -5.93 14.72 -5.55
N SER A 45 -4.97 14.94 -6.46
CA SER A 45 -4.98 14.31 -7.77
C SER A 45 -4.70 12.80 -7.68
N ARG A 46 -5.18 12.02 -8.68
CA ARG A 46 -4.84 10.59 -8.80
C ARG A 46 -3.32 10.37 -8.88
N VAL A 47 -2.58 11.27 -9.53
CA VAL A 47 -1.11 11.20 -9.64
C VAL A 47 -0.46 11.36 -8.26
N THR A 48 -0.95 12.30 -7.44
CA THR A 48 -0.51 12.51 -6.06
C THR A 48 -0.80 11.29 -5.19
N ALA A 49 -2.01 10.73 -5.27
CA ALA A 49 -2.35 9.49 -4.57
C ALA A 49 -1.43 8.32 -4.99
N GLY A 50 -1.09 8.22 -6.27
CA GLY A 50 -0.11 7.25 -6.77
C GLY A 50 1.30 7.47 -6.22
N LYS A 51 1.72 8.73 -5.96
CA LYS A 51 3.00 9.04 -5.30
C LYS A 51 2.98 8.65 -3.82
N VAL A 52 1.88 8.93 -3.12
CA VAL A 52 1.66 8.52 -1.74
C VAL A 52 1.75 6.99 -1.61
N GLU A 53 1.04 6.24 -2.46
CA GLU A 53 1.05 4.76 -2.42
C GLU A 53 2.39 4.13 -2.84
N ARG A 54 3.24 4.87 -3.56
CA ARG A 54 4.61 4.44 -3.86
C ARG A 54 5.62 4.82 -2.77
N GLY A 55 5.18 5.58 -1.76
CA GLY A 55 6.08 6.08 -0.72
C GLY A 55 7.04 7.16 -1.20
N ASP A 56 6.62 8.00 -2.15
CA ASP A 56 7.44 9.14 -2.60
C ASP A 56 7.69 10.08 -1.40
N PRO A 57 8.95 10.25 -0.96
CA PRO A 57 9.27 11.01 0.24
C PRO A 57 8.97 12.50 0.11
N ARG A 58 8.76 13.00 -1.12
CA ARG A 58 8.38 14.40 -1.38
C ARG A 58 6.91 14.69 -1.05
N GLN A 59 6.12 13.68 -0.68
CA GLN A 59 4.74 13.88 -0.23
C GLN A 59 4.73 14.37 1.20
N SER A 60 3.97 15.44 1.48
CA SER A 60 3.91 15.99 2.83
C SER A 60 3.18 15.05 3.79
N LEU A 61 3.53 15.11 5.07
CA LEU A 61 2.83 14.37 6.12
C LEU A 61 1.31 14.65 6.08
N GLY A 62 0.90 15.90 5.82
CA GLY A 62 -0.51 16.25 5.68
C GLY A 62 -1.22 15.60 4.47
N GLN A 63 -0.52 15.33 3.37
CA GLN A 63 -1.07 14.55 2.27
C GLN A 63 -1.26 13.08 2.67
N ILE A 64 -0.27 12.51 3.36
CA ILE A 64 -0.32 11.12 3.85
C ILE A 64 -1.49 10.94 4.82
N LEU A 65 -1.65 11.85 5.79
CA LEU A 65 -2.73 11.77 6.80
C LEU A 65 -4.12 11.96 6.17
N ARG A 66 -4.29 12.93 5.25
CA ARG A 66 -5.57 13.07 4.51
C ARG A 66 -5.89 11.85 3.67
N TYR A 67 -4.88 11.22 3.08
CA TYR A 67 -5.07 9.99 2.31
C TYR A 67 -5.48 8.83 3.21
N LEU A 68 -4.84 8.68 4.38
CA LEU A 68 -5.20 7.68 5.40
C LEU A 68 -6.66 7.86 5.86
N ASP A 69 -7.06 9.08 6.21
CA ASP A 69 -8.43 9.37 6.64
C ASP A 69 -9.45 9.08 5.51
N ALA A 70 -9.12 9.40 4.27
CA ALA A 70 -9.99 9.12 3.12
C ALA A 70 -10.20 7.62 2.83
N ILE A 71 -9.21 6.75 3.14
CA ILE A 71 -9.31 5.30 2.93
C ILE A 71 -9.89 4.58 4.15
N ALA A 72 -9.62 5.09 5.36
CA ALA A 72 -10.02 4.48 6.62
C ALA A 72 -10.25 5.57 7.69
N PRO A 73 -11.42 6.22 7.69
CA PRO A 73 -11.74 7.25 8.68
C PRO A 73 -11.61 6.73 10.11
N GLY A 74 -11.00 7.54 10.98
CA GLY A 74 -10.77 7.21 12.39
C GLY A 74 -9.59 6.25 12.66
N ILE A 75 -8.90 5.76 11.63
CA ILE A 75 -7.63 5.03 11.80
C ILE A 75 -6.48 6.04 11.89
N ASP A 76 -5.68 5.92 12.95
CA ASP A 76 -4.49 6.74 13.12
C ASP A 76 -3.25 6.13 12.42
N LEU A 77 -2.20 6.94 12.33
CA LEU A 77 -0.95 6.53 11.67
C LEU A 77 -0.30 5.34 12.37
N LEU A 78 -0.39 5.26 13.70
CA LEU A 78 0.20 4.17 14.47
C LEU A 78 -0.48 2.83 14.14
N SER A 79 -1.81 2.81 14.07
CA SER A 79 -2.60 1.64 13.69
C SER A 79 -2.27 1.14 12.28
N LEU A 80 -2.07 2.07 11.33
CA LEU A 80 -1.57 1.74 9.99
C LEU A 80 -0.18 1.05 10.04
N LEU A 81 0.73 1.58 10.84
CA LEU A 81 2.09 1.03 11.00
C LEU A 81 2.10 -0.32 11.73
N GLN A 82 1.15 -0.56 12.62
CA GLN A 82 1.00 -1.84 13.33
C GLN A 82 0.16 -2.88 12.56
N ARG A 83 -0.50 -2.49 11.44
CA ARG A 83 -1.39 -3.36 10.64
C ARG A 83 -2.56 -3.93 11.45
N THR A 84 -3.12 -3.13 12.35
CA THR A 84 -4.19 -3.58 13.26
C THR A 84 -5.59 -3.59 12.63
N ASP A 85 -5.76 -3.10 11.39
CA ASP A 85 -7.05 -3.05 10.71
C ASP A 85 -7.57 -4.46 10.33
N PRO A 86 -8.77 -4.88 10.78
CA PRO A 86 -9.31 -6.20 10.48
C PRO A 86 -9.49 -6.50 8.98
N SER A 87 -9.65 -5.46 8.16
CA SER A 87 -9.79 -5.61 6.71
C SER A 87 -8.51 -6.17 6.08
N LEU A 88 -7.34 -5.92 6.68
CA LEU A 88 -6.07 -6.47 6.21
C LEU A 88 -6.04 -8.00 6.36
N LEU A 89 -6.57 -8.53 7.46
CA LEU A 89 -6.70 -9.98 7.66
C LEU A 89 -7.67 -10.60 6.65
N ALA A 90 -8.80 -9.93 6.39
CA ALA A 90 -9.76 -10.39 5.38
C ALA A 90 -9.14 -10.41 3.97
N LEU A 91 -8.31 -9.42 3.63
CA LEU A 91 -7.58 -9.38 2.37
C LEU A 91 -6.53 -10.50 2.30
N GLU A 92 -5.76 -10.72 3.36
CA GLU A 92 -4.77 -11.80 3.45
C GLU A 92 -5.41 -13.18 3.25
N ASN A 93 -6.54 -13.43 3.89
CA ASN A 93 -7.29 -14.67 3.73
C ASN A 93 -7.80 -14.83 2.28
N ALA A 94 -8.28 -13.75 1.66
CA ALA A 94 -8.71 -13.78 0.26
C ALA A 94 -7.53 -14.00 -0.72
N GLU A 95 -6.35 -13.45 -0.43
CA GLU A 95 -5.11 -13.69 -1.19
C GLU A 95 -4.66 -15.15 -1.05
N ALA A 96 -4.66 -15.70 0.17
CA ALA A 96 -4.32 -17.09 0.44
C ALA A 96 -5.30 -18.09 -0.21
N THR A 97 -6.58 -17.73 -0.30
CA THR A 97 -7.62 -18.58 -0.90
C THR A 97 -7.65 -18.49 -2.44
N ARG A 98 -6.99 -17.50 -3.06
CA ARG A 98 -6.87 -17.39 -4.53
C ARG A 98 -5.82 -18.39 -5.07
N ARG A 99 -6.20 -19.67 -5.03
CA ARG A 99 -5.75 -20.85 -5.80
C ARG A 99 -4.28 -20.90 -6.25
N VAL A 100 -3.55 -21.91 -5.75
CA VAL A 100 -2.45 -22.54 -6.47
C VAL A 100 -2.97 -23.01 -7.85
N ARG A 101 -2.26 -22.65 -8.91
CA ARG A 101 -2.54 -23.18 -10.25
C ARG A 101 -2.30 -24.69 -10.21
N VAL A 102 -3.32 -25.49 -10.53
CA VAL A 102 -3.15 -26.94 -10.67
C VAL A 102 -1.99 -27.18 -11.65
N MET A 103 -0.96 -27.89 -11.19
CA MET A 103 0.20 -28.20 -12.03
C MET A 103 -0.26 -29.08 -13.19
N THR A 104 0.29 -28.83 -14.38
CA THR A 104 0.03 -29.70 -15.52
C THR A 104 0.66 -31.09 -15.27
N PRO A 105 0.15 -32.18 -15.87
CA PRO A 105 0.72 -33.52 -15.68
C PRO A 105 2.23 -33.59 -15.93
N LYS A 106 2.73 -32.79 -16.89
CA LYS A 106 4.16 -32.67 -17.19
C LYS A 106 4.97 -32.11 -16.02
N GLN A 107 4.45 -31.11 -15.33
CA GLN A 107 5.10 -30.49 -14.17
C GLN A 107 5.01 -31.34 -12.91
N LEU A 108 4.00 -32.22 -12.82
CA LEU A 108 3.90 -33.22 -11.75
C LEU A 108 4.98 -34.30 -11.93
N ASN A 109 5.16 -34.79 -13.16
CA ASN A 109 6.18 -35.80 -13.48
C ASN A 109 7.63 -35.30 -13.32
N GLU A 110 7.85 -33.98 -13.38
CA GLU A 110 9.17 -33.36 -13.10
C GLU A 110 9.47 -33.24 -11.60
N LEU A 111 8.51 -33.55 -10.72
CA LEU A 111 8.62 -33.49 -9.26
C LEU A 111 8.65 -34.87 -8.57
N ASP A 112 8.44 -35.95 -9.32
CA ASP A 112 8.67 -37.30 -8.83
C ASP A 112 10.20 -37.53 -8.81
N PHE A 113 10.76 -37.64 -7.61
CA PHE A 113 12.17 -37.98 -7.36
C PHE A 113 12.46 -39.46 -7.63
#